data_AF-A0A662V4Z9-F1
#
_entry.id   AF-A0A662V4Z9-F1
#
_cell.length_a   1.000
_cell.length_b   1.000
_cell.length_c   1.000
_cell.angle_alpha   90.00
_cell.angle_beta   90.00
_cell.angle_gamma   90.00
#
_symmetry.space_group_name_H-M   'P 1'
#
loop_
_entity.id
_entity.type
_entity.pdbx_description
1 polymer ?
#
loop_
_entity_poly.entity_id
_entity_poly.type
_entity_poly.pdbx_seq_one_letter_code
_entity_poly.pdbx_strand_id
1 'polypeptide(L)'
;MKLNDVFLYRSAADKAFLALVVAVNTYIESREGVMPKSHGERRRILRKIGREDLGALYSDLMKTLHEEAFYEGVYRPDEVGYAIE
;
A
#
# COMPACT_ATOMS: atom_id res chain seq x y z
N MET A 1 22.53 -11.98 -5.69
CA MET A 1 21.35 -11.26 -6.19
C MET A 1 21.69 -10.65 -7.54
N LYS A 2 20.98 -10.99 -8.63
CA LYS A 2 21.24 -10.35 -9.94
C LYS A 2 20.47 -9.02 -9.99
N LEU A 3 21.00 -8.01 -10.67
CA LEU A 3 20.34 -6.69 -10.80
C LEU A 3 18.89 -6.78 -11.28
N ASN A 4 18.60 -7.71 -12.21
CA ASN A 4 17.24 -7.96 -12.69
C ASN A 4 16.28 -8.41 -11.58
N ASP A 5 16.75 -9.18 -10.61
CA ASP A 5 15.92 -9.66 -9.51
C ASP A 5 15.49 -8.50 -8.60
N VAL A 6 16.36 -7.50 -8.41
CA VAL A 6 16.06 -6.28 -7.63
C VAL A 6 14.95 -5.47 -8.33
N PHE A 7 15.07 -5.25 -9.64
CA PHE A 7 14.09 -4.46 -10.38
C PHE A 7 12.72 -5.13 -10.42
N LEU A 8 12.69 -6.46 -10.61
CA LEU A 8 11.46 -7.24 -10.59
C LEU A 8 10.80 -7.20 -9.20
N TYR A 9 11.59 -7.36 -8.14
CA TYR A 9 11.12 -7.26 -6.76
C TYR A 9 10.47 -5.89 -6.48
N ARG A 10 11.16 -4.79 -6.78
CA ARG A 10 10.65 -3.42 -6.58
C ARG A 10 9.34 -3.21 -7.34
N SER A 11 9.29 -3.67 -8.58
CA SER A 11 8.12 -3.55 -9.44
C SER A 11 6.93 -4.38 -8.95
N ALA A 12 7.18 -5.55 -8.35
CA ALA A 12 6.15 -6.38 -7.76
C ALA A 12 5.56 -5.73 -6.50
N ALA A 13 6.41 -5.20 -5.62
CA ALA A 13 6.00 -4.50 -4.42
C ALA A 13 5.11 -3.29 -4.74
N ASP A 14 5.49 -2.46 -5.71
CA ASP A 14 4.69 -1.29 -6.10
C ASP A 14 3.34 -1.68 -6.70
N LYS A 15 3.28 -2.73 -7.53
CA LYS A 15 2.00 -3.23 -8.07
C LYS A 15 1.06 -3.72 -6.97
N ALA A 16 1.59 -4.42 -5.97
CA ALA A 16 0.80 -4.84 -4.81
C ALA A 16 0.26 -3.62 -4.04
N PHE A 17 1.09 -2.60 -3.82
CA PHE A 17 0.65 -1.38 -3.17
C PHE A 17 -0.39 -0.60 -3.99
N LEU A 18 -0.25 -0.53 -5.32
CA LEU A 18 -1.25 0.10 -6.20
C LEU A 18 -2.59 -0.64 -6.16
N ALA A 19 -2.59 -1.98 -6.08
CA ALA A 19 -3.81 -2.76 -5.90
C ALA A 19 -4.52 -2.39 -4.58
N LEU A 20 -3.75 -2.26 -3.49
CA LEU A 20 -4.27 -1.78 -2.21
C LEU A 20 -4.86 -0.36 -2.30
N VAL A 21 -4.17 0.56 -2.99
CA VAL A 21 -4.67 1.94 -3.22
C VAL A 21 -6.02 1.91 -3.93
N VAL A 22 -6.15 1.11 -4.99
CA VAL A 22 -7.41 0.97 -5.73
C VAL A 22 -8.50 0.41 -4.83
N ALA A 23 -8.22 -0.67 -4.08
CA ALA A 23 -9.19 -1.28 -3.17
C ALA A 23 -9.69 -0.29 -2.10
N VAL A 24 -8.78 0.48 -1.49
CA VAL A 24 -9.13 1.50 -0.49
C VAL A 24 -9.92 2.65 -1.12
N ASN A 25 -9.57 3.09 -2.33
CA ASN A 25 -10.32 4.12 -3.04
C ASN A 25 -11.76 3.67 -3.30
N THR A 26 -11.93 2.48 -3.89
CA THR A 26 -13.25 1.91 -4.18
C THR A 26 -14.07 1.72 -2.92
N TYR A 27 -13.44 1.26 -1.82
CA TYR A 27 -14.10 1.15 -0.53
C TYR A 27 -14.59 2.51 -0.03
N ILE A 28 -13.72 3.52 0.01
CA ILE A 28 -14.08 4.87 0.46
C ILE A 28 -15.19 5.46 -0.41
N GLU A 29 -15.08 5.35 -1.73
CA GLU A 29 -16.08 5.84 -2.68
C GLU A 29 -17.44 5.17 -2.44
N SER A 30 -17.47 3.85 -2.22
CA SER A 30 -18.70 3.11 -1.94
C SER A 30 -19.39 3.50 -0.62
N ARG A 31 -18.65 4.07 0.33
CA ARG A 31 -19.14 4.42 1.67
C ARG A 31 -19.49 5.89 1.82
N GLU A 32 -18.70 6.77 1.22
CA GLU A 32 -18.77 8.23 1.41
C GLU A 32 -19.05 9.00 0.11
N GLY A 33 -19.04 8.36 -1.06
CA GLY A 33 -19.27 9.01 -2.35
C GLY A 33 -18.15 9.97 -2.77
N VAL A 34 -16.96 9.85 -2.17
CA VAL A 34 -15.80 10.72 -2.45
C VAL A 34 -14.59 9.91 -2.90
N MET A 35 -13.84 10.46 -3.86
CA MET A 35 -12.57 9.88 -4.30
C MET A 35 -11.39 10.55 -3.57
N PRO A 36 -10.62 9.83 -2.74
CA PRO A 36 -9.48 10.39 -2.02
C PRO A 36 -8.30 10.67 -2.97
N LYS A 37 -7.62 11.80 -2.73
CA LYS A 37 -6.56 12.32 -3.61
C LYS A 37 -5.14 12.08 -3.08
N SER A 38 -4.99 11.69 -1.81
CA SER A 38 -3.68 11.48 -1.19
C SER A 38 -3.70 10.34 -0.17
N HIS A 39 -2.52 9.80 0.17
CA HIS A 39 -2.38 8.79 1.23
C HIS A 39 -2.88 9.31 2.58
N GLY A 40 -2.58 10.57 2.92
CA GLY A 40 -3.08 11.20 4.15
C GLY A 40 -4.60 11.34 4.16
N GLU A 41 -5.20 11.67 3.01
CA GLU A 41 -6.65 11.76 2.88
C GLU A 41 -7.35 10.41 3.04
N ARG A 42 -6.80 9.34 2.44
CA ARG A 42 -7.30 7.97 2.62
C ARG A 42 -7.38 7.60 4.11
N ARG A 43 -6.27 7.78 4.84
CA ARG A 43 -6.21 7.48 6.29
C ARG A 43 -7.20 8.31 7.09
N ARG A 44 -7.30 9.61 6.80
CA ARG A 44 -8.24 10.53 7.47
C ARG A 44 -9.69 10.08 7.27
N ILE A 45 -10.07 9.71 6.06
CA ILE A 45 -11.44 9.27 5.75
C ILE A 45 -11.71 7.92 6.41
N LEU A 46 -10.79 6.95 6.31
CA LEU A 46 -10.92 5.65 6.97
C LEU A 46 -11.17 5.80 8.47
N ARG A 47 -10.41 6.66 9.16
CA ARG A 47 -10.65 6.97 10.57
C ARG A 47 -12.03 7.61 10.82
N LYS A 48 -12.44 8.56 9.98
CA LYS A 48 -13.76 9.22 10.08
C LYS A 48 -14.92 8.22 9.99
N ILE A 49 -14.80 7.19 9.16
CA ILE A 49 -15.84 6.16 8.98
C ILE A 49 -15.70 4.95 9.92
N GLY A 50 -14.88 5.06 10.97
CA GLY A 50 -14.69 3.99 11.96
C GLY A 50 -13.88 2.80 11.45
N ARG A 51 -13.07 2.97 10.40
CA ARG A 51 -12.17 1.96 9.83
C ARG A 51 -10.69 2.32 10.03
N GLU A 52 -10.35 2.74 11.24
CA GLU A 52 -8.96 3.03 11.60
C GLU A 52 -8.06 1.79 11.48
N ASP A 53 -8.64 0.58 11.63
CA ASP A 53 -8.00 -0.70 11.32
C ASP A 53 -7.44 -0.75 9.90
N LEU A 54 -8.24 -0.36 8.90
CA LEU A 54 -7.79 -0.27 7.50
C LEU A 54 -6.78 0.85 7.32
N GLY A 55 -6.92 1.95 8.06
CA GLY A 55 -5.96 3.06 8.01
C GLY A 55 -4.58 2.65 8.52
N ALA A 56 -4.53 1.83 9.57
CA ALA A 56 -3.31 1.25 10.12
C ALA A 56 -2.69 0.25 9.13
N LEU A 57 -3.46 -0.73 8.66
CA LEU A 57 -3.02 -1.71 7.67
C LEU A 57 -2.47 -1.02 6.40
N TYR A 58 -3.17 0.01 5.92
CA TYR A 58 -2.72 0.79 4.77
C TYR A 58 -1.37 1.47 5.01
N SER A 59 -1.13 1.97 6.21
CA SER A 59 0.14 2.63 6.58
C SER A 59 1.28 1.63 6.65
N ASP A 60 1.04 0.47 7.26
CA ASP A 60 2.04 -0.60 7.38
C ASP A 60 2.45 -1.11 6.00
N LEU A 61 1.46 -1.42 5.15
CA LEU A 61 1.72 -1.88 3.78
C LEU A 61 2.36 -0.80 2.89
N MET A 62 2.00 0.48 3.07
CA MET A 62 2.67 1.59 2.39
C MET A 62 4.16 1.65 2.74
N LYS A 63 4.48 1.54 4.03
CA LYS A 63 5.85 1.55 4.50
C LYS A 63 6.65 0.40 3.88
N THR A 64 6.16 -0.83 3.99
CA THR A 64 6.88 -2.02 3.49
C THR A 64 6.97 -2.06 1.97
N LEU A 65 5.85 -1.91 1.26
CA LEU A 65 5.78 -2.16 -0.19
C LEU A 65 6.24 -0.94 -1.02
N HIS A 66 5.89 0.27 -0.58
CA HIS A 66 6.07 1.47 -1.38
C HIS A 66 7.30 2.27 -0.95
N GLU A 67 7.45 2.55 0.34
CA GLU A 67 8.58 3.33 0.85
C GLU A 67 9.87 2.50 0.84
N GLU A 68 9.91 1.40 1.59
CA GLU A 68 11.11 0.58 1.78
C GLU A 68 11.45 -0.23 0.51
N ALA A 69 10.53 -1.08 0.04
CA ALA A 69 10.82 -1.93 -1.11
C ALA A 69 10.93 -1.14 -2.41
N PHE A 70 9.89 -0.38 -2.81
CA PHE A 70 9.88 0.28 -4.11
C PHE A 70 10.77 1.52 -4.19
N TYR A 71 10.67 2.48 -3.28
CA TYR A 71 11.41 3.75 -3.36
C TYR A 71 12.86 3.60 -2.89
N GLU A 72 13.08 3.08 -1.68
CA GLU A 72 14.41 2.97 -1.09
C GLU A 72 15.21 1.77 -1.65
N GLY A 73 14.51 0.76 -2.18
CA GLY A 73 15.15 -0.42 -2.75
C GLY A 73 15.63 -1.42 -1.69
N VAL A 74 15.05 -1.37 -0.49
CA VAL A 74 15.33 -2.31 0.60
C VAL A 74 14.86 -3.70 0.18
N TYR A 75 15.81 -4.64 0.07
CA TYR A 75 15.52 -6.00 -0.37
C TYR A 75 15.23 -6.92 0.82
N ARG A 76 13.93 -7.18 1.05
CA ARG A 76 13.41 -8.09 2.09
C ARG A 76 12.25 -8.91 1.51
N PRO A 77 12.55 -9.95 0.72
CA PRO A 77 11.53 -10.72 0.02
C PRO A 77 10.53 -11.41 0.95
N ASP A 78 10.95 -11.80 2.16
CA ASP A 78 10.06 -12.45 3.13
C ASP A 78 9.01 -11.47 3.69
N GLU A 79 9.40 -10.23 4.00
CA GLU A 79 8.48 -9.18 4.48
C GLU A 79 7.48 -8.77 3.39
N VAL A 80 7.95 -8.66 2.13
CA VAL A 80 7.06 -8.37 0.99
C VAL A 80 6.14 -9.54 0.69
N GLY A 81 6.63 -10.79 0.78
CA GLY A 81 5.82 -11.98 0.62
C GLY A 81 4.69 -12.01 1.64
N TYR A 82 5.01 -11.83 2.93
CA TYR A 82 4.03 -11.77 4.01
C TYR A 82 3.03 -10.62 3.84
N ALA A 83 3.46 -9.47 3.32
CA ALA A 83 2.58 -8.32 3.08
C ALA A 83 1.59 -8.53 1.92
N ILE A 84 1.80 -9.52 1.06
CA ILE A 84 0.98 -9.80 -0.13
C ILE A 84 0.00 -10.97 0.11
N GLU A 85 0.29 -11.86 1.07
CA GLU A 85 -0.58 -12.97 1.47
C GLU A 85 -1.83 -12.53 2.24
#